data_AF-A0A9N9VWJ4-F1
#
_entry.id   AF-A0A9N9VWJ4-F1
#
_cell.length_a   1.000
_cell.length_b   1.000
_cell.length_c   1.000
_cell.angle_alpha   90.00
_cell.angle_beta   90.00
_cell.angle_gamma   90.00
#
_symmetry.space_group_name_H-M   'P 1'
#
loop_
_entity.id
_entity.type
_entity.pdbx_description
1 polymer ?
#
loop_
_entity_poly.entity_id
_entity_poly.type
_entity_poly.pdbx_seq_one_letter_code
_entity_poly.pdbx_strand_id
1 'polypeptide(L)'
;MELTRFLAALAVILPLAYSAPTEAVTRLHPEILAAMKRDLGLNTEQATARVAREIQATDVIDQLRNSVGAQFAGAWVSNDGNTINVGVTDESLTAEVTAAGATPVVLANSFTKLEEAKLALDNIDIDQASALDTTSSGSGIASYYVDVVANKLILEALADSTARAEELAAQVGLTASEFEVRVVDSLPTTFATVQGGDAYYINRSARCSIGFSVTTGFVSAGHCGSVGASATNSAGAALGTFSGSVFPGSADMSFVRTVSGTTLTGYINNYSGGRLPVSGSTASAVGASICRSGSTTGVHCGTVRALGVTVSYSQGRVTGLTQTSVCAEPGDSGGSFYSGAQAQGVTSGGSGDCTSGGTTFFQPVNEILSTYGLTLVRA
;
A
#
# COMPACT_ATOMS: atom_id res chain seq x y z
N MET A 1 -92.99 -18.44 1.80
CA MET A 1 -91.88 -17.79 1.07
C MET A 1 -90.70 -17.77 2.03
N GLU A 2 -89.93 -18.85 2.02
CA GLU A 2 -88.60 -18.98 1.37
C GLU A 2 -87.48 -18.52 2.32
N LEU A 3 -86.71 -19.42 2.95
CA LEU A 3 -85.47 -20.08 2.47
C LEU A 3 -84.32 -19.10 2.14
N THR A 4 -83.25 -19.12 2.96
CA THR A 4 -81.79 -19.11 2.61
C THR A 4 -80.98 -18.99 3.92
N ARG A 5 -80.24 -19.98 4.45
CA ARG A 5 -79.02 -20.73 4.01
C ARG A 5 -77.68 -19.96 4.10
N PHE A 6 -76.87 -20.38 5.09
CA PHE A 6 -75.44 -20.70 5.09
C PHE A 6 -74.51 -20.16 3.97
N LEU A 7 -73.40 -19.53 4.38
CA LEU A 7 -72.04 -19.57 3.77
C LEU A 7 -71.05 -19.23 4.90
N ALA A 8 -70.24 -20.13 5.47
CA ALA A 8 -69.14 -20.96 4.96
C ALA A 8 -67.90 -20.16 4.53
N ALA A 9 -66.78 -20.51 5.16
CA ALA A 9 -65.47 -19.86 5.15
C ALA A 9 -64.69 -19.98 3.84
N LEU A 10 -63.72 -19.06 3.63
CA LEU A 10 -62.37 -19.38 3.13
C LEU A 10 -61.44 -18.16 3.32
N ALA A 11 -60.64 -18.16 4.39
CA ALA A 11 -59.47 -17.30 4.48
C ALA A 11 -58.33 -18.02 3.75
N VAL A 12 -57.99 -17.55 2.56
CA VAL A 12 -56.87 -18.08 1.78
C VAL A 12 -55.57 -17.60 2.43
N ILE A 13 -54.87 -18.52 3.07
CA ILE A 13 -53.46 -18.37 3.44
C ILE A 13 -52.68 -18.45 2.12
N LEU A 14 -52.22 -17.29 1.61
CA LEU A 14 -51.21 -17.28 0.54
C LEU A 14 -49.85 -17.65 1.14
N PRO A 15 -49.10 -18.58 0.54
CA PRO A 15 -47.69 -18.71 0.87
C PRO A 15 -46.98 -17.45 0.36
N LEU A 16 -46.24 -16.77 1.24
CA LEU A 16 -45.20 -15.82 0.83
C LEU A 16 -44.19 -16.61 0.00
N ALA A 17 -44.37 -16.61 -1.31
CA ALA A 17 -43.38 -17.08 -2.26
C ALA A 17 -42.16 -16.18 -2.09
N TYR A 18 -41.12 -16.72 -1.45
CA TYR A 18 -39.77 -16.19 -1.47
C TYR A 18 -39.38 -16.00 -2.94
N SER A 19 -39.43 -14.76 -3.42
CA SER A 19 -39.04 -14.46 -4.79
C SER A 19 -37.56 -14.81 -4.94
N ALA A 20 -37.27 -15.84 -5.75
CA ALA A 20 -35.91 -16.15 -6.14
C ALA A 20 -35.24 -14.87 -6.71
N PRO A 21 -33.99 -14.56 -6.35
CA PRO A 21 -33.32 -13.39 -6.89
C PRO A 21 -33.28 -13.48 -8.41
N THR A 22 -33.77 -12.44 -9.09
CA THR A 22 -33.82 -12.32 -10.56
C THR A 22 -32.44 -12.56 -11.17
N GLU A 23 -32.37 -13.35 -12.26
CA GLU A 23 -31.14 -13.71 -13.02
C GLU A 23 -30.19 -12.55 -13.37
N ALA A 24 -30.68 -11.31 -13.36
CA ALA A 24 -29.88 -10.11 -13.63
C ALA A 24 -28.90 -9.76 -12.49
N VAL A 25 -29.16 -10.21 -11.25
CA VAL A 25 -28.29 -9.97 -10.08
C VAL A 25 -27.16 -11.01 -9.97
N THR A 26 -27.29 -12.15 -10.66
CA THR A 26 -26.36 -13.30 -10.57
C THR A 26 -25.36 -13.41 -11.72
N ARG A 27 -25.39 -12.52 -12.74
CA ARG A 27 -24.34 -12.50 -13.77
C ARG A 27 -23.15 -11.66 -13.30
N LEU A 28 -22.07 -12.36 -12.95
CA LEU A 28 -20.78 -11.73 -12.66
C LEU A 28 -20.28 -10.95 -13.87
N HIS A 29 -19.74 -9.75 -13.61
CA HIS A 29 -19.02 -8.99 -14.63
C HIS A 29 -17.88 -9.86 -15.21
N PRO A 30 -17.63 -9.85 -16.54
CA PRO A 30 -16.64 -10.72 -17.15
C PRO A 30 -15.24 -10.62 -16.53
N GLU A 31 -14.83 -9.42 -16.11
CA GLU A 31 -13.54 -9.22 -15.44
C GLU A 31 -13.49 -9.80 -14.03
N ILE A 32 -14.60 -9.72 -13.27
CA ILE A 32 -14.72 -10.36 -11.95
C ILE A 32 -14.67 -11.88 -12.13
N LEU A 33 -15.39 -12.40 -13.12
CA LEU A 33 -15.38 -13.82 -13.41
C LEU A 33 -13.98 -14.30 -13.82
N ALA A 34 -13.27 -13.55 -14.68
CA ALA A 34 -11.91 -13.87 -15.06
C ALA A 34 -10.95 -13.87 -13.85
N ALA A 35 -11.10 -12.90 -12.94
CA ALA A 35 -10.32 -12.84 -11.70
C ALA A 35 -10.63 -14.02 -10.77
N MET A 36 -11.91 -14.34 -10.52
CA MET A 36 -12.29 -15.48 -9.67
C MET A 36 -11.79 -16.82 -10.24
N LYS A 37 -11.80 -16.99 -11.57
CA LYS A 37 -11.21 -18.18 -12.21
C LYS A 37 -9.71 -18.28 -11.96
N ARG A 38 -8.99 -17.16 -12.13
CA ARG A 38 -7.54 -17.09 -11.95
C ARG A 38 -7.13 -17.30 -10.49
N ASP A 39 -7.81 -16.63 -9.56
CA ASP A 39 -7.38 -16.50 -8.17
C ASP A 39 -7.93 -17.60 -7.27
N LEU A 40 -9.15 -18.07 -7.52
CA LEU A 40 -9.84 -19.08 -6.70
C LEU A 40 -9.91 -20.45 -7.39
N GLY A 41 -9.42 -20.57 -8.62
CA GLY A 41 -9.43 -21.83 -9.39
C GLY A 41 -10.84 -22.32 -9.76
N LEU A 42 -11.84 -21.44 -9.74
CA LEU A 42 -13.24 -21.78 -10.01
C LEU A 42 -13.52 -21.81 -11.51
N ASN A 43 -14.48 -22.61 -11.95
CA ASN A 43 -15.08 -22.48 -13.27
C ASN A 43 -16.23 -21.44 -13.26
N THR A 44 -16.86 -21.19 -14.42
CA THR A 44 -17.96 -20.20 -14.52
C THR A 44 -19.12 -20.52 -13.59
N GLU A 45 -19.60 -21.76 -13.61
CA GLU A 45 -20.75 -22.20 -12.81
C GLU A 45 -20.44 -22.11 -11.32
N GLN A 46 -19.25 -22.55 -10.91
CA GLN A 46 -18.78 -22.50 -9.53
C GLN A 46 -18.65 -21.06 -9.02
N ALA A 47 -18.09 -20.14 -9.81
CA ALA A 47 -17.95 -18.74 -9.43
C ALA A 47 -19.33 -18.07 -9.26
N THR A 48 -20.24 -18.28 -10.21
CA THR A 48 -21.61 -17.75 -10.13
C THR A 48 -22.37 -18.34 -8.94
N ALA A 49 -22.30 -19.66 -8.72
CA ALA A 49 -22.95 -20.31 -7.60
C ALA A 49 -22.37 -19.90 -6.24
N ARG A 50 -21.06 -19.62 -6.18
CA ARG A 50 -20.41 -19.11 -4.97
C ARG A 50 -20.95 -17.73 -4.60
N VAL A 51 -20.95 -16.78 -5.53
CA VAL A 51 -21.45 -15.41 -5.25
C VAL A 51 -22.93 -15.41 -4.86
N ALA A 52 -23.76 -16.20 -5.54
CA ALA A 52 -25.17 -16.31 -5.19
C ALA A 52 -25.36 -16.80 -3.74
N ARG A 53 -24.53 -17.75 -3.29
CA ARG A 53 -24.56 -18.26 -1.91
C ARG A 53 -23.96 -17.29 -0.90
N GLU A 54 -22.90 -16.58 -1.26
CA GLU A 54 -22.33 -15.55 -0.38
C GLU A 54 -23.34 -14.42 -0.11
N ILE A 55 -24.14 -14.03 -1.11
CA ILE A 55 -25.26 -13.09 -0.93
C ILE A 55 -26.32 -13.67 0.02
N GLN A 56 -26.76 -14.92 -0.21
CA GLN A 56 -27.71 -15.59 0.69
C GLN A 56 -27.15 -15.72 2.12
N ALA A 57 -25.85 -15.96 2.25
CA ALA A 57 -25.19 -16.08 3.54
C ALA A 57 -25.28 -14.78 4.33
N THR A 58 -25.14 -13.62 3.69
CA THR A 58 -25.32 -12.31 4.35
C THR A 58 -26.72 -12.19 4.96
N ASP A 59 -27.77 -12.53 4.22
CA ASP A 59 -29.16 -12.47 4.72
C ASP A 59 -29.38 -13.39 5.93
N VAL A 60 -28.91 -14.64 5.84
CA VAL A 60 -29.02 -15.64 6.92
C VAL A 60 -28.25 -15.19 8.16
N ILE A 61 -27.03 -14.66 7.97
CA ILE A 61 -26.19 -14.19 9.07
C ILE A 61 -26.82 -12.97 9.76
N ASP A 62 -27.34 -12.01 9.00
CA ASP A 62 -27.98 -10.82 9.55
C ASP A 62 -29.28 -11.17 10.30
N GLN A 63 -30.07 -12.10 9.77
CA GLN A 63 -31.25 -12.63 10.46
C GLN A 63 -30.85 -13.26 11.80
N LEU A 64 -29.89 -14.20 11.79
CA LEU A 64 -29.48 -14.93 12.98
C LEU A 64 -28.80 -14.03 14.00
N ARG A 65 -27.96 -13.07 13.58
CA ARG A 65 -27.36 -12.07 14.48
C ARG A 65 -28.43 -11.31 15.27
N ASN A 66 -29.52 -10.93 14.61
CA ASN A 66 -30.62 -10.21 15.27
C ASN A 66 -31.47 -11.10 16.17
N SER A 67 -31.71 -12.37 15.78
CA SER A 67 -32.58 -13.27 16.53
C SER A 67 -31.90 -13.86 17.77
N VAL A 68 -30.63 -14.25 17.67
CA VAL A 68 -29.84 -14.80 18.78
C VAL A 68 -29.24 -13.71 19.69
N GLY A 69 -29.16 -12.48 19.19
CA GLY A 69 -28.76 -11.29 19.93
C GLY A 69 -27.39 -11.43 20.61
N ALA A 70 -27.35 -11.19 21.93
CA ALA A 70 -26.11 -11.21 22.72
C ALA A 70 -25.37 -12.55 22.74
N GLN A 71 -26.04 -13.65 22.34
CA GLN A 71 -25.42 -14.96 22.23
C GLN A 71 -24.71 -15.20 20.90
N PHE A 72 -24.77 -14.25 19.96
CA PHE A 72 -24.06 -14.36 18.68
C PHE A 72 -22.54 -14.34 18.92
N ALA A 73 -21.83 -15.33 18.39
CA ALA A 73 -20.38 -15.51 18.57
C ALA A 73 -19.57 -15.32 17.28
N GLY A 74 -20.22 -14.94 16.18
CA GLY A 74 -19.60 -14.72 14.87
C GLY A 74 -20.23 -15.60 13.78
N ALA A 75 -19.89 -15.34 12.53
CA ALA A 75 -20.31 -16.19 11.42
C ALA A 75 -19.29 -16.12 10.28
N TRP A 76 -19.14 -17.22 9.53
CA TRP A 76 -18.21 -17.30 8.41
C TRP A 76 -18.68 -18.31 7.38
N VAL A 77 -18.29 -18.08 6.13
CA VAL A 77 -18.44 -19.07 5.06
C VAL A 77 -17.17 -19.92 5.04
N SER A 78 -17.32 -21.25 5.03
CA SER A 78 -16.20 -22.18 4.91
C SER A 78 -15.42 -21.97 3.60
N ASN A 79 -14.16 -22.42 3.56
CA ASN A 79 -13.29 -22.27 2.38
C ASN A 79 -13.90 -22.85 1.09
N ASP A 80 -14.72 -23.89 1.22
CA ASP A 80 -15.47 -24.49 0.12
C ASP A 80 -16.50 -23.55 -0.54
N GLY A 81 -16.83 -22.41 0.10
CA GLY A 81 -17.82 -21.43 -0.37
C GLY A 81 -19.26 -21.93 -0.25
N ASN A 82 -19.49 -23.01 0.49
CA ASN A 82 -20.78 -23.70 0.55
C ASN A 82 -21.40 -23.64 1.94
N THR A 83 -20.59 -23.77 2.97
CA THR A 83 -21.08 -23.96 4.33
C THR A 83 -21.09 -22.62 5.07
N ILE A 84 -22.27 -22.18 5.50
CA ILE A 84 -22.45 -21.01 6.37
C ILE A 84 -22.36 -21.52 7.80
N ASN A 85 -21.38 -21.06 8.56
CA ASN A 85 -21.24 -21.38 9.98
C ASN A 85 -21.68 -20.18 10.81
N VAL A 86 -22.45 -20.42 11.86
CA VAL A 86 -22.86 -19.40 12.81
C VAL A 86 -22.52 -19.85 14.22
N GLY A 87 -21.65 -19.07 14.86
CA GLY A 87 -21.25 -19.22 16.23
C GLY A 87 -22.35 -18.74 17.19
N VAL A 88 -22.67 -19.54 18.20
CA VAL A 88 -23.51 -19.14 19.34
C VAL A 88 -22.85 -19.53 20.65
N THR A 89 -23.06 -18.75 21.71
CA THR A 89 -22.56 -19.08 23.06
C THR A 89 -23.51 -19.99 23.87
N ASP A 90 -24.75 -20.15 23.40
CA ASP A 90 -25.77 -20.98 24.04
C ASP A 90 -26.18 -22.14 23.11
N GLU A 91 -25.97 -23.37 23.56
CA GLU A 91 -26.28 -24.60 22.82
C GLU A 91 -27.77 -24.73 22.49
N SER A 92 -28.66 -24.10 23.26
CA SER A 92 -30.10 -24.13 23.00
C SER A 92 -30.51 -23.43 21.68
N LEU A 93 -29.64 -22.57 21.15
CA LEU A 93 -29.87 -21.82 19.91
C LEU A 93 -29.45 -22.58 18.64
N THR A 94 -28.80 -23.73 18.79
CA THR A 94 -28.29 -24.54 17.66
C THR A 94 -29.40 -24.98 16.70
N ALA A 95 -30.60 -25.26 17.21
CA ALA A 95 -31.77 -25.64 16.42
C ALA A 95 -32.27 -24.48 15.54
N GLU A 96 -32.25 -23.24 16.06
CA GLU A 96 -32.64 -22.05 15.32
C GLU A 96 -31.67 -21.75 14.18
N VAL A 97 -30.36 -21.83 14.46
CA VAL A 97 -29.30 -21.69 13.45
C VAL A 97 -29.47 -22.73 12.33
N THR A 98 -29.73 -23.99 12.69
CA THR A 98 -29.97 -25.06 11.72
C THR A 98 -31.24 -24.80 10.90
N ALA A 99 -32.32 -24.33 11.53
CA ALA A 99 -33.57 -24.02 10.86
C ALA A 99 -33.43 -22.86 9.85
N ALA A 100 -32.52 -21.92 10.10
CA ALA A 100 -32.17 -20.84 9.19
C ALA A 100 -31.22 -21.28 8.04
N GLY A 101 -30.80 -22.54 8.01
CA GLY A 101 -29.96 -23.10 6.94
C GLY A 101 -28.46 -22.91 7.14
N ALA A 102 -28.01 -22.61 8.36
CA ALA A 102 -26.60 -22.52 8.72
C ALA A 102 -26.17 -23.68 9.64
N THR A 103 -24.86 -23.88 9.74
CA THR A 103 -24.23 -24.87 10.63
C THR A 103 -23.92 -24.21 11.97
N PRO A 104 -24.53 -24.66 13.08
CA PRO A 104 -24.24 -24.10 14.39
C PRO A 104 -22.86 -24.51 14.90
N VAL A 105 -22.15 -23.57 15.53
CA VAL A 105 -20.90 -23.82 16.25
C VAL A 105 -21.03 -23.22 17.64
N VAL A 106 -20.88 -24.03 18.69
CA VAL A 106 -20.91 -23.52 20.07
C VAL A 106 -19.54 -22.97 20.43
N LEU A 107 -19.48 -21.69 20.78
CA LEU A 107 -18.25 -20.94 21.04
C LEU A 107 -18.26 -20.32 22.44
N ALA A 108 -17.09 -20.01 22.98
CA ALA A 108 -16.97 -19.53 24.36
C ALA A 108 -17.23 -18.01 24.50
N ASN A 109 -16.79 -17.23 23.53
CA ASN A 109 -16.89 -15.77 23.54
C ASN A 109 -18.00 -15.28 22.63
N SER A 110 -18.82 -14.36 23.12
CA SER A 110 -19.73 -13.62 22.25
C SER A 110 -18.94 -12.67 21.35
N PHE A 111 -19.49 -12.39 20.17
CA PHE A 111 -18.91 -11.49 19.19
C PHE A 111 -18.81 -10.07 19.77
N THR A 112 -19.86 -9.61 20.44
CA THR A 112 -19.91 -8.29 21.08
C THR A 112 -18.77 -8.08 22.07
N LYS A 113 -18.43 -9.09 22.89
CA LYS A 113 -17.32 -8.98 23.84
C LYS A 113 -15.98 -8.75 23.14
N LEU A 114 -15.71 -9.50 22.07
CA LEU A 114 -14.47 -9.36 21.30
C LEU A 114 -14.44 -8.04 20.51
N GLU A 115 -15.57 -7.58 20.00
CA GLU A 115 -15.69 -6.26 19.36
C GLU A 115 -15.47 -5.11 20.34
N GLU A 116 -16.01 -5.19 21.55
CA GLU A 116 -15.78 -4.18 22.60
C GLU A 116 -14.31 -4.10 22.99
N ALA A 117 -13.63 -5.24 23.12
CA ALA A 117 -12.19 -5.28 23.37
C ALA A 117 -11.39 -4.70 22.20
N LYS A 118 -11.77 -5.01 20.95
CA LYS A 118 -11.15 -4.41 19.76
C LYS A 118 -11.37 -2.90 19.72
N LEU A 119 -12.58 -2.44 20.02
CA LEU A 119 -12.91 -1.01 20.08
C LEU A 119 -12.12 -0.30 21.18
N ALA A 120 -11.86 -0.95 22.31
CA ALA A 120 -10.97 -0.41 23.34
C ALA A 120 -9.53 -0.27 22.82
N LEU A 121 -9.01 -1.23 22.04
CA LEU A 121 -7.71 -1.10 21.37
C LEU A 121 -7.70 0.03 20.34
N ASP A 122 -8.78 0.20 19.55
CA ASP A 122 -8.91 1.28 18.57
C ASP A 122 -8.78 2.67 19.23
N ASN A 123 -9.06 2.78 20.53
CA ASN A 123 -8.97 4.01 21.32
C ASN A 123 -7.66 4.17 22.11
N ILE A 124 -6.72 3.22 21.99
CA ILE A 124 -5.39 3.32 22.59
C ILE A 124 -4.42 3.83 21.51
N ASP A 125 -3.63 4.86 21.86
CA ASP A 125 -2.50 5.27 21.03
C ASP A 125 -1.39 4.22 21.16
N ILE A 126 -1.22 3.40 20.12
CA ILE A 126 -0.19 2.38 20.07
C ILE A 126 0.99 2.96 19.27
N ASP A 127 2.03 3.38 19.98
CA ASP A 127 3.28 3.81 19.37
C ASP A 127 3.80 2.73 18.41
N GLN A 128 3.97 3.10 17.14
CA GLN A 128 4.51 2.22 16.10
C GLN A 128 5.94 2.62 15.79
N ALA A 129 6.84 1.64 15.65
CA ALA A 129 8.10 1.92 14.97
C ALA A 129 7.80 2.34 13.53
N SER A 130 8.41 3.44 13.09
CA SER A 130 8.29 3.89 11.72
C SER A 130 8.95 2.86 10.80
N ALA A 131 8.27 2.44 9.73
CA ALA A 131 8.88 1.61 8.68
C ALA A 131 10.12 2.28 8.02
N LEU A 132 10.35 3.57 8.29
CA LEU A 132 11.49 4.36 7.84
C LEU A 132 12.69 4.28 8.80
N ASP A 133 12.51 3.78 10.02
CA ASP A 133 13.57 3.69 10.99
C ASP A 133 14.30 2.35 10.85
N THR A 134 15.48 2.38 10.24
CA THR A 134 16.36 1.21 10.10
C THR A 134 17.23 0.97 11.34
N THR A 135 17.08 1.80 12.39
CA THR A 135 17.91 1.78 13.60
C THR A 135 17.16 1.37 14.87
N SER A 136 15.83 1.42 14.89
CA SER A 136 15.05 0.76 15.94
C SER A 136 15.04 -0.74 15.69
N SER A 137 15.50 -1.49 16.69
CA SER A 137 15.14 -2.90 16.86
C SER A 137 13.63 -3.03 16.71
N GLY A 138 13.19 -3.69 15.63
CA GLY A 138 11.83 -3.61 15.10
C GLY A 138 10.79 -4.01 16.12
N SER A 139 10.12 -3.01 16.71
CA SER A 139 8.95 -3.21 17.54
C SER A 139 7.70 -2.64 16.86
N GLY A 140 6.58 -3.33 16.95
CA GLY A 140 5.33 -2.84 16.38
C GLY A 140 4.22 -3.88 16.34
N ILE A 141 3.00 -3.36 16.28
CA ILE A 141 1.77 -4.15 16.13
C ILE A 141 1.29 -3.93 14.70
N ALA A 142 1.36 -4.97 13.88
CA ALA A 142 1.00 -4.94 12.47
C ALA A 142 -0.51 -4.80 12.26
N SER A 143 -1.30 -5.56 13.02
CA SER A 143 -2.75 -5.55 12.93
C SER A 143 -3.39 -6.14 14.19
N TYR A 144 -4.68 -5.86 14.40
CA TYR A 144 -5.48 -6.59 15.38
C TYR A 144 -6.93 -6.68 14.92
N TYR A 145 -7.54 -7.85 15.08
CA TYR A 145 -8.88 -8.15 14.56
C TYR A 145 -9.56 -9.27 15.33
N VAL A 146 -10.88 -9.33 15.25
CA VAL A 146 -11.66 -10.45 15.76
C VAL A 146 -11.62 -11.58 14.74
N ASP A 147 -11.03 -12.71 15.10
CA ASP A 147 -11.08 -13.94 14.31
C ASP A 147 -12.26 -14.78 14.81
N VAL A 148 -13.36 -14.73 14.06
CA VAL A 148 -14.61 -15.44 14.41
C VAL A 148 -14.47 -16.96 14.33
N VAL A 149 -13.50 -17.48 13.58
CA VAL A 149 -13.25 -18.92 13.47
C VAL A 149 -12.46 -19.40 14.69
N ALA A 150 -11.43 -18.65 15.09
CA ALA A 150 -10.66 -18.92 16.30
C ALA A 150 -11.41 -18.52 17.59
N ASN A 151 -12.47 -17.72 17.48
CA ASN A 151 -13.26 -17.13 18.57
C ASN A 151 -12.40 -16.31 19.56
N LYS A 152 -11.47 -15.53 19.00
CA LYS A 152 -10.46 -14.75 19.73
C LYS A 152 -10.21 -13.39 19.09
N LEU A 153 -9.62 -12.48 19.86
CA LEU A 153 -8.94 -11.30 19.32
C LEU A 153 -7.51 -11.67 18.93
N ILE A 154 -7.16 -11.52 17.66
CA ILE A 154 -5.81 -11.76 17.16
C ILE A 154 -5.05 -10.44 17.16
N LEU A 155 -3.80 -10.46 17.66
CA LEU A 155 -2.84 -9.37 17.51
C LEU A 155 -1.65 -9.88 16.70
N GLU A 156 -1.41 -9.28 15.55
CA GLU A 156 -0.23 -9.56 14.72
C GLU A 156 0.89 -8.59 15.08
N ALA A 157 2.05 -9.10 15.49
CA ALA A 157 3.16 -8.29 16.00
C ALA A 157 4.50 -8.78 15.44
N LEU A 158 5.50 -7.89 15.44
CA LEU A 158 6.88 -8.31 15.20
C LEU A 158 7.39 -9.20 16.35
N ALA A 159 8.39 -10.03 16.07
CA ALA A 159 8.94 -10.99 17.03
C ALA A 159 9.32 -10.35 18.38
N ASP A 160 9.88 -9.13 18.35
CA ASP A 160 10.31 -8.40 19.55
C ASP A 160 9.16 -7.62 20.24
N SER A 161 7.91 -7.77 19.78
CA SER A 161 6.72 -7.05 20.28
C SER A 161 5.62 -7.93 20.83
N THR A 162 5.86 -9.23 20.98
CA THR A 162 4.86 -10.17 21.48
C THR A 162 4.42 -9.85 22.91
N ALA A 163 5.36 -9.54 23.81
CA ALA A 163 5.05 -9.13 25.18
C ALA A 163 4.18 -7.85 25.22
N ARG A 164 4.47 -6.89 24.35
CA ARG A 164 3.67 -5.65 24.24
C ARG A 164 2.26 -5.95 23.72
N ALA A 165 2.11 -6.87 22.77
CA ALA A 165 0.80 -7.31 22.28
C ALA A 165 -0.02 -7.99 23.39
N GLU A 166 0.62 -8.84 24.22
CA GLU A 166 -0.02 -9.46 25.38
C GLU A 166 -0.49 -8.42 26.41
N GLU A 167 0.35 -7.41 26.71
CA GLU A 167 -0.02 -6.30 27.60
C GLU A 167 -1.21 -5.50 27.07
N LEU A 168 -1.25 -5.22 25.76
CA LEU A 168 -2.37 -4.52 25.12
C LEU A 168 -3.67 -5.34 25.24
N ALA A 169 -3.61 -6.64 25.00
CA ALA A 169 -4.77 -7.53 25.14
C ALA A 169 -5.27 -7.56 26.60
N ALA A 170 -4.37 -7.66 27.58
CA ALA A 170 -4.70 -7.60 28.99
C ALA A 170 -5.28 -6.22 29.41
N GLN A 171 -4.75 -5.13 28.84
CA GLN A 171 -5.23 -3.76 29.09
C GLN A 171 -6.68 -3.56 28.67
N VAL A 172 -7.14 -4.24 27.61
CA VAL A 172 -8.53 -4.23 27.16
C VAL A 172 -9.39 -5.34 27.79
N GLY A 173 -8.89 -5.97 28.86
CA GLY A 173 -9.66 -6.90 29.69
C GLY A 173 -9.76 -8.33 29.17
N LEU A 174 -8.93 -8.72 28.19
CA LEU A 174 -8.90 -10.09 27.69
C LEU A 174 -8.06 -11.01 28.57
N THR A 175 -8.54 -12.24 28.73
CA THR A 175 -7.79 -13.34 29.33
C THR A 175 -6.99 -14.12 28.28
N ALA A 176 -6.01 -14.93 28.71
CA ALA A 176 -5.15 -15.70 27.80
C ALA A 176 -5.90 -16.66 26.87
N SER A 177 -7.13 -17.06 27.19
CA SER A 177 -7.98 -17.88 26.31
C SER A 177 -8.71 -17.09 25.23
N GLU A 178 -8.73 -15.77 25.31
CA GLU A 178 -9.59 -14.89 24.50
C GLU A 178 -8.80 -14.10 23.45
N PHE A 179 -7.47 -14.18 23.48
CA PHE A 179 -6.62 -13.60 22.46
C PHE A 179 -5.54 -14.58 22.00
N GLU A 180 -4.88 -14.22 20.91
CA GLU A 180 -3.69 -14.89 20.41
C GLU A 180 -2.77 -13.86 19.76
N VAL A 181 -1.47 -13.96 20.04
CA VAL A 181 -0.45 -13.15 19.37
C VAL A 181 0.17 -13.97 18.25
N ARG A 182 0.10 -13.44 17.02
CA ARG A 182 0.72 -14.04 15.83
C ARG A 182 1.95 -13.21 15.45
N VAL A 183 3.08 -13.88 15.23
CA VAL A 183 4.31 -13.21 14.79
C VAL A 183 4.27 -13.01 13.28
N VAL A 184 4.56 -11.78 12.83
CA VAL A 184 4.73 -11.43 11.42
C VAL A 184 6.14 -10.93 11.13
N ASP A 185 6.58 -11.09 9.88
CA ASP A 185 7.94 -10.73 9.47
C ASP A 185 8.12 -9.20 9.28
N SER A 186 7.04 -8.46 9.01
CA SER A 186 7.09 -7.02 8.72
C SER A 186 5.77 -6.31 9.03
N LEU A 187 5.84 -5.03 9.39
CA LEU A 187 4.67 -4.16 9.51
C LEU A 187 4.08 -3.80 8.12
N PRO A 188 2.75 -3.61 8.00
CA PRO A 188 2.14 -3.17 6.77
C PRO A 188 2.57 -1.74 6.43
N THR A 189 2.76 -1.48 5.13
CA THR A 189 3.04 -0.15 4.58
C THR A 189 1.96 0.19 3.54
N THR A 190 1.69 1.48 3.36
CA THR A 190 0.84 1.91 2.25
C THR A 190 1.60 1.73 0.93
N PHE A 191 0.91 1.27 -0.10
CA PHE A 191 1.52 1.15 -1.42
C PHE A 191 1.92 2.53 -1.93
N ALA A 192 3.18 2.66 -2.32
CA ALA A 192 3.71 3.85 -2.96
C ALA A 192 4.39 3.47 -4.28
N THR A 193 4.40 4.41 -5.23
CA THR A 193 5.12 4.26 -6.49
C THR A 193 6.28 5.25 -6.52
N VAL A 194 7.43 4.77 -6.96
CA VAL A 194 8.62 5.57 -7.24
C VAL A 194 8.74 5.69 -8.76
N GLN A 195 8.82 6.93 -9.23
CA GLN A 195 8.99 7.28 -10.63
C GLN A 195 9.97 8.46 -10.71
N GLY A 196 10.85 8.48 -11.71
CA GLY A 196 11.80 9.58 -11.91
C GLY A 196 11.07 10.92 -12.14
N GLY A 197 11.62 12.02 -11.66
CA GLY A 197 11.03 13.36 -11.73
C GLY A 197 10.10 13.70 -10.57
N ASP A 198 9.39 12.72 -9.99
CA ASP A 198 8.40 12.96 -8.93
C ASP A 198 9.00 13.65 -7.69
N ALA A 199 8.17 14.45 -7.01
CA ALA A 199 8.55 15.06 -5.74
C ALA A 199 8.68 14.01 -4.63
N TYR A 200 9.73 14.15 -3.82
CA TYR A 200 9.81 13.50 -2.53
C TYR A 200 10.27 14.51 -1.46
N TYR A 201 9.91 14.21 -0.22
CA TYR A 201 10.11 15.09 0.91
C TYR A 201 11.04 14.44 1.92
N ILE A 202 12.06 15.19 2.32
CA ILE A 202 13.10 14.75 3.24
C ILE A 202 12.72 15.24 4.63
N ASN A 203 12.57 14.31 5.58
CA ASN A 203 12.12 14.62 6.94
C ASN A 203 10.87 15.52 6.98
N ARG A 204 10.00 15.41 5.95
CA ARG A 204 8.81 16.25 5.75
C ARG A 204 9.08 17.76 5.73
N SER A 205 10.32 18.20 5.52
CA SER A 205 10.71 19.62 5.62
C SER A 205 11.37 20.18 4.37
N ALA A 206 12.13 19.36 3.63
CA ALA A 206 12.74 19.75 2.37
C ALA A 206 12.15 18.95 1.21
N ARG A 207 12.15 19.52 0.00
CA ARG A 207 11.67 18.88 -1.22
C ARG A 207 12.80 18.72 -2.23
N CYS A 208 12.93 17.51 -2.76
CA CYS A 208 13.73 17.22 -3.95
C CYS A 208 12.90 16.40 -4.94
N SER A 209 13.50 16.08 -6.08
CA SER A 209 12.91 15.26 -7.13
C SER A 209 13.63 13.93 -7.22
N ILE A 210 12.90 12.85 -7.50
CA ILE A 210 13.46 11.51 -7.66
C ILE A 210 14.28 11.45 -8.95
N GLY A 211 15.48 10.89 -8.90
CA GLY A 211 16.32 10.70 -10.07
C GLY A 211 15.88 9.51 -10.91
N PHE A 212 16.19 8.31 -10.45
CA PHE A 212 15.80 7.07 -11.13
C PHE A 212 15.50 5.97 -10.12
N SER A 213 14.50 5.16 -10.42
CA SER A 213 14.34 3.87 -9.74
C SER A 213 15.52 2.95 -10.05
N VAL A 214 15.99 2.29 -9.01
CA VAL A 214 17.10 1.34 -9.05
C VAL A 214 16.73 0.13 -8.21
N THR A 215 17.50 -0.95 -8.29
CA THR A 215 17.35 -2.11 -7.42
C THR A 215 17.21 -1.68 -5.95
N THR A 216 16.11 -2.07 -5.30
CA THR A 216 15.81 -1.80 -3.89
C THR A 216 15.55 -0.34 -3.49
N GLY A 217 15.44 0.59 -4.45
CA GLY A 217 15.04 1.97 -4.12
C GLY A 217 15.17 2.98 -5.26
N PHE A 218 15.67 4.18 -4.96
CA PHE A 218 15.92 5.22 -5.95
C PHE A 218 17.17 6.06 -5.65
N VAL A 219 17.73 6.66 -6.70
CA VAL A 219 18.86 7.60 -6.60
C VAL A 219 18.38 9.05 -6.66
N SER A 220 19.10 9.93 -5.99
CA SER A 220 18.86 11.39 -5.97
C SER A 220 20.18 12.13 -5.72
N ALA A 221 20.13 13.44 -5.48
CA ALA A 221 21.29 14.24 -5.11
C ALA A 221 21.65 14.04 -3.63
N GLY A 222 22.94 14.17 -3.30
CA GLY A 222 23.47 14.01 -1.95
C GLY A 222 23.08 15.17 -1.04
N HIS A 223 23.07 16.40 -1.57
CA HIS A 223 22.70 17.59 -0.80
C HIS A 223 21.23 17.60 -0.33
N CYS A 224 20.38 16.71 -0.87
CA CYS A 224 18.98 16.60 -0.46
C CYS A 224 18.82 16.02 0.95
N GLY A 225 19.75 15.18 1.43
CA GLY A 225 19.61 14.53 2.73
C GLY A 225 20.84 13.73 3.14
N SER A 226 21.02 13.58 4.46
CA SER A 226 22.05 12.73 5.06
C SER A 226 21.57 11.29 5.23
N VAL A 227 22.52 10.36 5.43
CA VAL A 227 22.18 8.97 5.81
C VAL A 227 21.26 8.97 7.04
N GLY A 228 20.23 8.13 7.02
CA GLY A 228 19.20 8.04 8.06
C GLY A 228 18.04 9.02 7.90
N ALA A 229 18.13 10.01 6.99
CA ALA A 229 16.99 10.88 6.72
C ALA A 229 15.83 10.09 6.08
N SER A 230 14.61 10.44 6.46
CA SER A 230 13.39 9.83 5.93
C SER A 230 12.97 10.46 4.59
N ALA A 231 12.40 9.67 3.69
CA ALA A 231 11.83 10.11 2.43
C ALA A 231 10.34 9.74 2.34
N THR A 232 9.48 10.71 2.04
CA THR A 232 8.04 10.52 1.82
C THR A 232 7.58 11.09 0.48
N ASN A 233 6.48 10.59 -0.07
CA ASN A 233 5.86 11.24 -1.23
C ASN A 233 5.02 12.45 -0.82
N SER A 234 4.40 13.13 -1.79
CA SER A 234 3.54 14.30 -1.57
C SER A 234 2.27 13.99 -0.75
N ALA A 235 1.80 12.75 -0.75
CA ALA A 235 0.68 12.30 0.09
C ALA A 235 1.11 11.91 1.51
N GLY A 236 2.40 12.02 1.85
CA GLY A 236 2.95 11.66 3.15
C GLY A 236 3.23 10.18 3.34
N ALA A 237 3.04 9.35 2.30
CA ALA A 237 3.38 7.93 2.35
C ALA A 237 4.90 7.75 2.41
N ALA A 238 5.34 6.81 3.24
CA ALA A 238 6.72 6.42 3.37
C ALA A 238 7.25 5.87 2.05
N LEU A 239 8.33 6.47 1.53
CA LEU A 239 9.07 5.93 0.40
C LEU A 239 10.25 5.10 0.87
N GLY A 240 11.02 5.59 1.84
CA GLY A 240 12.25 4.93 2.27
C GLY A 240 13.20 5.83 3.04
N THR A 241 14.43 5.37 3.22
CA THR A 241 15.44 6.05 4.04
C THR A 241 16.75 6.18 3.29
N PHE A 242 17.43 7.31 3.44
CA PHE A 242 18.73 7.56 2.84
C PHE A 242 19.74 6.55 3.38
N SER A 243 20.15 5.62 2.52
CA SER A 243 21.15 4.57 2.83
C SER A 243 22.56 4.97 2.44
N GLY A 244 22.69 5.95 1.53
CA GLY A 244 23.97 6.53 1.14
C GLY A 244 23.78 7.99 0.74
N SER A 245 24.75 8.84 1.10
CA SER A 245 24.80 10.24 0.66
C SER A 245 26.24 10.74 0.65
N VAL A 246 26.62 11.45 -0.42
CA VAL A 246 27.90 12.13 -0.58
C VAL A 246 27.61 13.54 -1.06
N PHE A 247 27.87 14.54 -0.21
CA PHE A 247 27.89 15.96 -0.55
C PHE A 247 28.47 16.79 0.62
N PRO A 248 29.32 17.79 0.36
CA PRO A 248 30.06 18.03 -0.89
C PRO A 248 31.21 17.02 -1.03
N GLY A 249 32.14 17.24 -1.97
CA GLY A 249 33.37 16.46 -2.09
C GLY A 249 33.50 15.79 -3.44
N SER A 250 33.64 14.47 -3.44
CA SER A 250 33.86 13.70 -4.67
C SER A 250 32.65 13.70 -5.60
N ALA A 251 31.45 13.91 -5.08
CA ALA A 251 30.18 13.80 -5.80
C ALA A 251 29.04 14.56 -5.11
N ASP A 252 27.90 14.64 -5.79
CA ASP A 252 26.60 15.03 -5.24
C ASP A 252 25.57 13.94 -5.54
N MET A 253 25.59 12.86 -4.76
CA MET A 253 24.76 11.67 -4.96
C MET A 253 24.18 11.13 -3.66
N SER A 254 22.99 10.53 -3.78
CA SER A 254 22.39 9.74 -2.72
C SER A 254 21.69 8.50 -3.27
N PHE A 255 21.52 7.52 -2.38
CA PHE A 255 20.68 6.35 -2.58
C PHE A 255 19.69 6.25 -1.41
N VAL A 256 18.40 6.20 -1.75
CA VAL A 256 17.30 5.97 -0.81
C VAL A 256 16.81 4.55 -0.99
N ARG A 257 16.93 3.73 0.05
CA ARG A 257 16.39 2.36 0.08
C ARG A 257 14.92 2.44 0.43
N THR A 258 14.07 1.83 -0.39
CA THR A 258 12.62 1.92 -0.21
C THR A 258 12.11 0.95 0.84
N VAL A 259 10.98 1.29 1.47
CA VAL A 259 10.22 0.35 2.31
C VAL A 259 9.63 -0.78 1.47
N SER A 260 9.30 -1.91 2.11
CA SER A 260 8.59 -3.02 1.47
C SER A 260 7.27 -2.55 0.84
N GLY A 261 6.84 -3.22 -0.23
CA GLY A 261 5.61 -2.87 -0.95
C GLY A 261 5.72 -1.66 -1.89
N THR A 262 6.85 -0.94 -1.90
CA THR A 262 7.07 0.16 -2.84
C THR A 262 7.24 -0.36 -4.27
N THR A 263 6.41 0.14 -5.18
CA THR A 263 6.52 -0.15 -6.62
C THR A 263 7.58 0.73 -7.25
N LEU A 264 8.65 0.12 -7.76
CA LEU A 264 9.72 0.81 -8.47
C LEU A 264 9.45 0.76 -9.97
N THR A 265 9.44 1.90 -10.65
CA THR A 265 9.09 1.96 -12.08
C THR A 265 10.27 2.42 -12.93
N GLY A 266 10.48 1.79 -14.08
CA GLY A 266 11.50 2.19 -15.05
C GLY A 266 11.10 3.40 -15.89
N TYR A 267 10.42 4.39 -15.28
CA TYR A 267 9.82 5.51 -15.98
C TYR A 267 10.17 6.86 -15.33
N ILE A 268 10.14 7.92 -16.14
CA ILE A 268 10.28 9.32 -15.72
C ILE A 268 8.95 10.02 -15.97
N ASN A 269 8.50 10.83 -15.02
CA ASN A 269 7.33 11.69 -15.15
C ASN A 269 7.61 12.79 -16.18
N ASN A 270 6.76 12.90 -17.20
CA ASN A 270 6.89 13.91 -18.25
C ASN A 270 6.13 15.20 -17.93
N TYR A 271 5.47 15.29 -16.77
CA TYR A 271 4.65 16.41 -16.32
C TYR A 271 3.53 16.83 -17.29
N SER A 272 3.13 15.93 -18.20
CA SER A 272 2.07 16.13 -19.21
C SER A 272 1.11 14.93 -19.26
N GLY A 273 1.02 14.17 -18.17
CA GLY A 273 0.10 13.04 -18.03
C GLY A 273 0.61 11.72 -18.60
N GLY A 274 1.88 11.65 -19.02
CA GLY A 274 2.52 10.46 -19.56
C GLY A 274 3.78 10.03 -18.80
N ARG A 275 4.46 9.02 -19.35
CA ARG A 275 5.67 8.43 -18.77
C ARG A 275 6.74 8.25 -19.85
N LEU A 276 7.99 8.57 -19.54
CA LEU A 276 9.14 8.37 -20.44
C LEU A 276 9.91 7.13 -20.01
N PRO A 277 10.16 6.16 -20.89
CA PRO A 277 10.81 4.92 -20.50
C PRO A 277 12.31 5.10 -20.23
N VAL A 278 12.84 4.32 -19.29
CA VAL A 278 14.27 4.16 -19.03
C VAL A 278 14.68 2.78 -19.50
N SER A 279 15.63 2.70 -20.42
CA SER A 279 16.10 1.43 -21.01
C SER A 279 17.59 1.18 -20.76
N GLY A 280 18.35 2.17 -20.31
CA GLY A 280 19.79 2.05 -20.06
C GLY A 280 20.42 3.33 -19.50
N SER A 281 21.75 3.38 -19.51
CA SER A 281 22.54 4.52 -18.99
C SER A 281 23.77 4.85 -19.83
N THR A 282 23.69 4.66 -21.16
CA THR A 282 24.77 5.09 -22.06
C THR A 282 24.96 6.61 -21.96
N ALA A 283 26.16 7.03 -21.58
CA ALA A 283 26.48 8.44 -21.35
C ALA A 283 26.56 9.23 -22.67
N SER A 284 26.01 10.43 -22.66
CA SER A 284 26.00 11.34 -23.80
C SER A 284 27.30 12.14 -23.92
N ALA A 285 27.75 12.37 -25.15
CA ALA A 285 28.91 13.22 -25.43
C ALA A 285 28.59 14.72 -25.28
N VAL A 286 29.63 15.55 -25.18
CA VAL A 286 29.49 17.01 -25.28
C VAL A 286 28.82 17.39 -26.61
N GLY A 287 27.88 18.33 -26.56
CA GLY A 287 27.05 18.76 -27.69
C GLY A 287 25.77 17.95 -27.89
N ALA A 288 25.63 16.79 -27.24
CA ALA A 288 24.41 15.99 -27.34
C ALA A 288 23.20 16.70 -26.71
N SER A 289 22.02 16.47 -27.29
CA SER A 289 20.75 16.88 -26.69
C SER A 289 20.50 16.13 -25.40
N ILE A 290 20.04 16.84 -24.38
CA ILE A 290 19.74 16.27 -23.07
C ILE A 290 18.53 16.97 -22.47
N CYS A 291 17.70 16.22 -21.77
CA CYS A 291 16.53 16.72 -21.07
C CYS A 291 16.63 16.39 -19.58
N ARG A 292 15.86 17.13 -18.78
CA ARG A 292 15.68 16.88 -17.36
C ARG A 292 14.20 16.85 -16.99
N SER A 293 13.88 16.16 -15.90
CA SER A 293 12.56 16.19 -15.27
C SER A 293 12.73 16.49 -13.78
N GLY A 294 11.97 17.45 -13.26
CA GLY A 294 11.97 17.82 -11.85
C GLY A 294 10.62 18.39 -11.40
N SER A 295 10.35 18.27 -10.12
CA SER A 295 9.04 18.60 -9.51
C SER A 295 8.71 20.08 -9.42
N THR A 296 9.62 20.97 -9.78
CA THR A 296 9.39 22.43 -9.76
C THR A 296 9.08 22.93 -11.15
N THR A 297 9.97 22.64 -12.10
CA THR A 297 9.88 23.21 -13.46
C THR A 297 9.39 22.21 -14.50
N GLY A 298 9.21 20.94 -14.12
CA GLY A 298 8.79 19.89 -15.04
C GLY A 298 9.92 19.49 -15.97
N VAL A 299 9.63 19.42 -17.28
CA VAL A 299 10.58 18.95 -18.30
C VAL A 299 11.20 20.10 -19.07
N HIS A 300 12.52 20.16 -19.07
CA HIS A 300 13.30 21.11 -19.87
C HIS A 300 14.44 20.40 -20.61
N CYS A 301 14.80 20.91 -21.78
CA CYS A 301 15.86 20.33 -22.60
C CYS A 301 16.90 21.37 -23.02
N GLY A 302 18.05 20.87 -23.46
CA GLY A 302 19.21 21.65 -23.84
C GLY A 302 20.33 20.74 -24.33
N THR A 303 21.58 21.12 -24.07
CA THR A 303 22.76 20.39 -24.54
C THR A 303 23.78 20.16 -23.43
N VAL A 304 24.53 19.07 -23.55
CA VAL A 304 25.73 18.83 -22.74
C VAL A 304 26.82 19.82 -23.16
N ARG A 305 27.38 20.56 -22.20
CA ARG A 305 28.41 21.59 -22.44
C ARG A 305 29.81 21.13 -22.06
N ALA A 306 29.95 20.41 -20.95
CA ALA A 306 31.25 19.91 -20.48
C ALA A 306 31.08 18.70 -19.56
N LEU A 307 32.09 17.85 -19.50
CA LEU A 307 32.17 16.67 -18.62
C LEU A 307 33.27 16.89 -17.58
N GLY A 308 33.16 16.26 -16.40
CA GLY A 308 34.21 16.29 -15.38
C GLY A 308 34.41 17.64 -14.70
N VAL A 309 33.37 18.50 -14.70
CA VAL A 309 33.42 19.84 -14.13
C VAL A 309 33.49 19.78 -12.61
N THR A 310 34.36 20.61 -12.04
CA THR A 310 34.36 20.87 -10.59
C THR A 310 33.59 22.15 -10.32
N VAL A 311 32.55 22.06 -9.49
CA VAL A 311 31.69 23.19 -9.11
C VAL A 311 32.00 23.58 -7.67
N SER A 312 32.06 24.89 -7.39
CA SER A 312 32.26 25.41 -6.03
C SER A 312 30.94 25.93 -5.48
N TYR A 313 30.28 25.15 -4.62
CA TYR A 313 29.11 25.57 -3.86
C TYR A 313 29.53 26.22 -2.53
N SER A 314 28.59 26.86 -1.83
CA SER A 314 28.85 27.44 -0.51
C SER A 314 29.22 26.40 0.55
N GLN A 315 28.73 25.17 0.40
CA GLN A 315 29.04 24.05 1.29
C GLN A 315 30.41 23.42 0.99
N GLY A 316 30.93 23.58 -0.23
CA GLY A 316 32.20 23.01 -0.66
C GLY A 316 32.27 22.72 -2.16
N ARG A 317 33.39 22.17 -2.60
CA ARG A 317 33.58 21.75 -4.00
C ARG A 317 32.93 20.39 -4.26
N VAL A 318 32.36 20.23 -5.44
CA VAL A 318 31.89 18.94 -5.97
C VAL A 318 32.59 18.67 -7.29
N THR A 319 33.28 17.54 -7.40
CA THR A 319 34.03 17.14 -8.59
C THR A 319 33.21 16.25 -9.52
N GLY A 320 33.63 16.11 -10.78
CA GLY A 320 33.10 15.07 -11.69
C GLY A 320 31.74 15.36 -12.34
N LEU A 321 31.17 16.55 -12.13
CA LEU A 321 29.83 16.87 -12.63
C LEU A 321 29.81 17.09 -14.16
N THR A 322 28.64 16.88 -14.75
CA THR A 322 28.39 17.26 -16.15
C THR A 322 27.65 18.59 -16.20
N GLN A 323 28.17 19.53 -16.97
CA GLN A 323 27.56 20.84 -17.21
C GLN A 323 26.63 20.80 -18.42
N THR A 324 25.48 21.46 -18.32
CA THR A 324 24.48 21.53 -19.38
C THR A 324 23.94 22.94 -19.57
N SER A 325 23.25 23.17 -20.70
CA SER A 325 22.47 24.39 -20.95
C SER A 325 21.04 24.34 -20.42
N VAL A 326 20.64 23.24 -19.77
CA VAL A 326 19.25 23.08 -19.30
C VAL A 326 19.04 23.96 -18.06
N CYS A 327 17.90 24.62 -17.95
CA CYS A 327 17.54 25.40 -16.76
C CYS A 327 17.01 24.49 -15.63
N ALA A 328 17.19 24.90 -14.37
CA ALA A 328 16.67 24.25 -13.16
C ALA A 328 16.30 25.30 -12.12
N GLU A 329 15.40 24.94 -11.20
CA GLU A 329 15.06 25.77 -10.04
C GLU A 329 15.05 24.96 -8.73
N PRO A 330 15.03 25.63 -7.55
CA PRO A 330 14.99 24.95 -6.26
C PRO A 330 13.84 23.95 -6.15
N GLY A 331 14.19 22.69 -5.86
CA GLY A 331 13.27 21.55 -5.82
C GLY A 331 13.42 20.58 -7.00
N ASP A 332 14.03 21.01 -8.11
CA ASP A 332 14.43 20.10 -9.21
C ASP A 332 15.67 19.27 -8.87
N SER A 333 16.39 19.63 -7.80
CA SER A 333 17.47 18.86 -7.20
C SER A 333 17.13 17.37 -7.09
N GLY A 334 18.08 16.51 -7.48
CA GLY A 334 17.88 15.06 -7.57
C GLY A 334 17.15 14.56 -8.83
N GLY A 335 16.38 15.42 -9.50
CA GLY A 335 15.56 15.05 -10.66
C GLY A 335 16.37 14.50 -11.83
N SER A 336 15.72 13.63 -12.62
CA SER A 336 16.32 12.87 -13.72
C SER A 336 16.90 13.79 -14.81
N PHE A 337 18.12 13.54 -15.25
CA PHE A 337 18.65 13.94 -16.56
C PHE A 337 18.69 12.72 -17.48
N TYR A 338 18.16 12.83 -18.70
CA TYR A 338 18.02 11.73 -19.64
C TYR A 338 18.27 12.19 -21.10
N SER A 339 18.67 11.27 -21.96
CA SER A 339 18.76 11.47 -23.42
C SER A 339 18.16 10.25 -24.12
N GLY A 340 17.07 10.46 -24.89
CA GLY A 340 16.21 9.36 -25.31
C GLY A 340 15.72 8.55 -24.10
N ALA A 341 15.90 7.23 -24.15
CA ALA A 341 15.61 6.33 -23.02
C ALA A 341 16.85 6.03 -22.13
N GLN A 342 17.92 6.81 -22.24
CA GLN A 342 19.16 6.60 -21.49
C GLN A 342 19.25 7.56 -20.30
N ALA A 343 19.31 7.02 -19.09
CA ALA A 343 19.58 7.75 -17.87
C ALA A 343 20.98 8.36 -17.92
N GLN A 344 21.08 9.68 -17.68
CA GLN A 344 22.36 10.41 -17.71
C GLN A 344 22.84 10.76 -16.30
N GLY A 345 21.94 11.22 -15.41
CA GLY A 345 22.33 11.63 -14.07
C GLY A 345 21.23 12.28 -13.25
N VAL A 346 21.58 12.74 -12.06
CA VAL A 346 20.68 13.42 -11.14
C VAL A 346 21.07 14.87 -10.99
N THR A 347 20.09 15.77 -10.94
CA THR A 347 20.31 17.21 -10.81
C THR A 347 21.11 17.54 -9.54
N SER A 348 22.24 18.23 -9.68
CA SER A 348 23.00 18.75 -8.53
C SER A 348 22.60 20.20 -8.22
N GLY A 349 22.89 21.13 -9.13
CA GLY A 349 22.64 22.54 -8.90
C GLY A 349 22.95 23.35 -10.15
N GLY A 350 22.87 24.66 -10.07
CA GLY A 350 23.09 25.52 -11.22
C GLY A 350 23.05 27.00 -10.90
N SER A 351 23.04 27.81 -11.96
CA SER A 351 22.90 29.26 -11.91
C SER A 351 21.97 29.73 -13.02
N GLY A 352 21.29 30.87 -12.81
CA GLY A 352 20.21 31.34 -13.68
C GLY A 352 18.87 30.72 -13.29
N ASP A 353 17.90 30.76 -14.19
CA ASP A 353 16.53 30.26 -13.96
C ASP A 353 15.89 29.76 -15.27
N CYS A 354 14.65 29.27 -15.21
CA CYS A 354 13.95 28.79 -16.39
C CYS A 354 13.28 29.89 -17.24
N THR A 355 13.42 31.16 -16.85
CA THR A 355 12.89 32.32 -17.59
C THR A 355 13.96 32.96 -18.48
N SER A 356 15.16 33.15 -17.94
CA SER A 356 16.32 33.80 -18.57
C SER A 356 17.37 32.81 -19.05
N GLY A 357 17.20 31.52 -18.74
CA GLY A 357 18.14 30.47 -19.01
C GLY A 357 19.20 30.34 -17.92
N GLY A 358 20.03 29.31 -18.04
CA GLY A 358 21.00 29.02 -17.00
C GLY A 358 22.05 27.99 -17.38
N THR A 359 22.83 27.63 -16.38
CA THR A 359 23.75 26.51 -16.42
C THR A 359 23.38 25.57 -15.30
N THR A 360 23.10 24.32 -15.63
CA THR A 360 22.81 23.28 -14.63
C THR A 360 23.87 22.19 -14.71
N PHE A 361 24.25 21.68 -13.55
CA PHE A 361 25.14 20.56 -13.35
C PHE A 361 24.36 19.34 -12.87
N PHE A 362 24.75 18.15 -13.35
CA PHE A 362 24.23 16.89 -12.84
C PHE A 362 25.37 15.93 -12.48
N GLN A 363 25.10 15.09 -11.48
CA GLN A 363 25.95 13.99 -11.09
C GLN A 363 25.67 12.79 -12.01
N PRO A 364 26.68 12.27 -12.74
CA PRO A 364 26.48 11.14 -13.65
C PRO A 364 25.92 9.89 -12.96
N VAL A 365 24.88 9.28 -13.55
CA VAL A 365 24.16 8.16 -12.94
C VAL A 365 25.06 6.93 -12.79
N ASN A 366 25.96 6.68 -13.75
CA ASN A 366 26.82 5.50 -13.73
C ASN A 366 27.79 5.48 -12.54
N GLU A 367 28.22 6.65 -12.06
CA GLU A 367 29.01 6.74 -10.84
C GLU A 367 28.19 6.30 -9.62
N ILE A 368 26.96 6.82 -9.49
CA ILE A 368 26.03 6.45 -8.40
C ILE A 368 25.75 4.95 -8.39
N LEU A 369 25.47 4.38 -9.56
CA LEU A 369 25.21 2.94 -9.72
C LEU A 369 26.43 2.11 -9.29
N SER A 370 27.64 2.51 -9.70
CA SER A 370 28.87 1.83 -9.33
C SER A 370 29.18 1.95 -7.84
N THR A 371 29.02 3.14 -7.26
CA THR A 371 29.34 3.40 -5.85
C THR A 371 28.48 2.59 -4.89
N TYR A 372 27.20 2.42 -5.21
CA TYR A 372 26.25 1.72 -4.35
C TYR A 372 25.90 0.30 -4.82
N GLY A 373 26.51 -0.19 -5.90
CA GLY A 373 26.24 -1.53 -6.43
C GLY A 373 24.80 -1.72 -6.93
N LEU A 374 24.25 -0.71 -7.60
CA LEU A 374 22.84 -0.65 -8.00
C LEU A 374 22.66 -0.90 -9.51
N THR A 375 21.48 -1.39 -9.90
CA THR A 375 21.06 -1.49 -11.30
C THR A 375 19.79 -0.67 -11.53
N LEU A 376 19.66 0.01 -12.69
CA LEU A 376 18.44 0.72 -13.04
C LEU A 376 17.25 -0.23 -13.18
N VAL A 377 16.10 0.19 -12.65
CA VAL A 377 14.82 -0.39 -13.07
C VAL A 377 14.51 0.12 -14.48
N ARG A 378 14.11 -0.78 -15.37
CA ARG A 378 13.86 -0.47 -16.78
C ARG A 378 12.40 -0.69 -17.14
N ALA A 379 11.94 0.05 -18.14
CA ALA A 379 10.57 0.03 -18.66
C ALA A 379 10.19 -1.29 -19.34
#